data_AF-A0A2G2UYD7-F1
#
_entry.id   AF-A0A2G2UYD7-F1
#
_cell.length_a   1.000
_cell.length_b   1.000
_cell.length_c   1.000
_cell.angle_alpha   90.00
_cell.angle_beta   90.00
_cell.angle_gamma   90.00
#
_symmetry.space_group_name_H-M   'P 1'
#
loop_
_entity.id
_entity.type
_entity.pdbx_description
1 polymer ?
#
loop_
_entity_poly.entity_id
_entity_poly.type
_entity_poly.pdbx_seq_one_letter_code
_entity_poly.pdbx_strand_id
1 'polypeptide(L)'
;MKFQVVILVLFALLLTRTSAQNCGRQAGGRVCANRLCCSQFGFCGTTREYCGAGCQSNCRRYATDTTDEGENVNNDEHKNNGGPN
;
A
#
# COMPACT_ATOMS: atom_id res chain seq x y z
N MET A 1 -32.78 -0.24 30.17
CA MET A 1 -31.48 0.41 30.51
C MET A 1 -30.29 -0.52 30.31
N LYS A 2 -30.16 -1.62 31.07
CA LYS A 2 -28.99 -2.54 31.00
C LYS A 2 -28.81 -3.21 29.62
N PHE A 3 -29.89 -3.71 29.03
CA PHE A 3 -29.86 -4.31 27.67
C PHE A 3 -29.56 -3.29 26.57
N GLN A 4 -30.00 -2.03 26.71
CA GLN A 4 -29.67 -0.98 25.74
C GLN A 4 -28.18 -0.64 25.76
N VAL A 5 -27.55 -0.64 26.95
CA VAL A 5 -26.09 -0.45 27.06
C VAL A 5 -25.35 -1.61 26.40
N VAL A 6 -25.81 -2.85 26.57
CA VAL A 6 -25.21 -4.03 25.93
C VAL A 6 -25.31 -3.96 24.40
N ILE A 7 -26.47 -3.55 23.86
CA ILE A 7 -26.67 -3.39 22.41
C ILE A 7 -25.77 -2.29 21.83
N LEU A 8 -25.64 -1.15 22.52
CA LEU A 8 -24.77 -0.05 22.08
C LEU A 8 -23.29 -0.42 22.11
N VAL A 9 -22.85 -1.19 23.11
CA VAL A 9 -21.47 -1.69 23.20
C VAL A 9 -21.17 -2.72 22.10
N LEU A 10 -22.10 -3.64 21.82
CA LEU A 10 -21.96 -4.60 20.72
C LEU A 10 -21.91 -3.91 19.35
N PHE A 11 -22.74 -2.89 19.13
CA PHE A 11 -22.73 -2.12 17.89
C PHE A 11 -21.43 -1.31 17.73
N ALA A 12 -20.90 -0.74 18.81
CA ALA A 12 -19.60 -0.05 18.80
C ALA A 12 -18.42 -0.99 18.51
N LEU A 13 -18.47 -2.23 18.99
CA LEU A 13 -17.46 -3.26 18.70
C LEU A 13 -17.48 -3.71 17.23
N LEU A 14 -18.65 -3.71 16.57
CA LEU A 14 -18.76 -4.01 15.13
C LEU A 14 -18.17 -2.92 14.23
N LEU A 15 -17.94 -1.71 14.76
CA LEU A 15 -17.34 -0.58 14.04
C LEU A 15 -15.81 -0.52 14.17
N THR A 16 -15.16 -1.52 14.79
CA THR A 16 -13.70 -1.53 14.93
C THR A 16 -13.03 -1.87 13.61
N ARG A 17 -12.71 -0.81 12.86
CA ARG A 17 -11.77 -0.67 11.73
C ARG A 17 -11.30 -1.98 11.07
N THR A 18 -11.98 -2.40 10.02
CA THR A 18 -11.41 -3.27 8.98
C THR A 18 -10.37 -2.47 8.20
N SER A 19 -9.14 -2.44 8.70
CA SER A 19 -8.01 -1.87 7.95
C SER A 19 -7.64 -2.83 6.81
N ALA A 20 -8.23 -2.59 5.63
CA ALA A 20 -7.91 -3.34 4.42
C ALA A 20 -6.55 -2.92 3.80
N GLN A 21 -5.79 -2.05 4.47
CA GLN A 21 -4.50 -1.58 3.96
C GLN A 21 -3.42 -2.66 4.10
N ASN A 22 -2.76 -2.97 2.99
CA ASN A 22 -1.77 -4.05 2.87
C ASN A 22 -0.32 -3.53 2.90
N CYS A 23 -0.11 -2.21 2.77
CA CYS A 23 1.21 -1.63 2.67
C CYS A 23 1.28 -0.19 3.21
N GLY A 24 2.50 0.34 3.31
CA GLY A 24 2.78 1.73 3.64
C GLY A 24 2.57 2.05 5.12
N ARG A 25 2.47 3.35 5.44
CA ARG A 25 2.30 3.82 6.83
C ARG A 25 1.06 3.26 7.53
N GLN A 26 0.04 2.88 6.76
CA GLN A 26 -1.18 2.27 7.26
C GLN A 26 -0.99 0.81 7.72
N ALA A 27 0.04 0.14 7.20
CA ALA A 27 0.37 -1.25 7.50
C ALA A 27 1.76 -1.36 8.18
N GLY A 28 2.16 -0.36 8.96
CA GLY A 28 3.42 -0.38 9.71
C GLY A 28 4.67 -0.38 8.82
N GLY A 29 4.62 0.25 7.65
CA GLY A 29 5.73 0.30 6.70
C GLY A 29 5.86 -0.94 5.82
N ARG A 30 4.88 -1.87 5.87
CA ARG A 30 4.90 -3.08 5.02
C ARG A 30 4.97 -2.72 3.54
N VAL A 31 5.78 -3.46 2.80
CA VAL A 31 5.89 -3.35 1.34
C VAL A 31 5.02 -4.39 0.66
N CYS A 32 4.55 -4.07 -0.55
CA CYS A 32 3.76 -5.01 -1.33
C CYS A 32 4.60 -6.18 -1.85
N ALA A 33 3.99 -7.36 -1.89
CA ALA A 33 4.54 -8.53 -2.59
C ALA A 33 4.71 -8.26 -4.09
N ASN A 34 5.52 -9.07 -4.78
CA ASN A 34 5.82 -8.95 -6.22
C ASN A 34 6.35 -7.57 -6.65
N ARG A 35 6.87 -6.78 -5.70
CA ARG A 35 7.33 -5.40 -5.91
C ARG A 35 6.25 -4.50 -6.53
N LEU A 36 4.97 -4.74 -6.21
CA LEU A 36 3.87 -3.86 -6.60
C LEU A 36 4.01 -2.49 -5.90
N CYS A 37 3.49 -1.45 -6.53
CA CYS A 37 3.48 -0.11 -5.94
C CYS A 37 2.51 -0.05 -4.76
N CYS A 38 2.92 0.66 -3.72
CA CYS A 38 2.06 0.98 -2.60
C CYS A 38 1.46 2.37 -2.78
N SER A 39 0.14 2.46 -2.99
CA SER A 39 -0.57 3.73 -3.14
C SER A 39 -0.49 4.58 -1.88
N GLN A 40 -0.83 5.86 -1.99
CA GLN A 40 -0.93 6.78 -0.84
C GLN A 40 -1.90 6.30 0.25
N PHE A 41 -2.85 5.43 -0.12
CA PHE A 41 -3.89 4.88 0.74
C PHE A 41 -3.51 3.53 1.37
N GLY A 42 -2.36 2.95 1.01
CA GLY A 42 -1.88 1.70 1.57
C GLY A 42 -2.38 0.45 0.84
N PHE A 43 -2.65 0.57 -0.46
CA PHE A 43 -3.04 -0.56 -1.32
C PHE A 43 -1.96 -0.87 -2.36
N CYS A 44 -1.90 -2.14 -2.77
CA CYS A 44 -0.91 -2.65 -3.71
C CYS A 44 -1.47 -2.74 -5.13
N GLY A 45 -0.74 -2.24 -6.13
CA GLY A 45 -1.12 -2.34 -7.54
C GLY A 45 -0.02 -1.87 -8.49
N THR A 46 -0.29 -1.87 -9.79
CA THR A 46 0.65 -1.48 -10.85
C THR A 46 0.24 -0.22 -11.63
N THR A 47 -1.03 0.18 -11.54
CA THR A 47 -1.54 1.31 -12.32
C THR A 47 -1.11 2.66 -11.73
N ARG A 48 -1.35 3.75 -12.47
CA ARG A 48 -1.00 5.11 -12.07
C ARG A 48 -1.58 5.49 -10.70
N GLU A 49 -2.75 4.98 -10.31
CA GLU A 49 -3.34 5.29 -9.00
C GLU A 49 -2.51 4.72 -7.83
N TYR A 50 -1.75 3.65 -8.05
CA TYR A 50 -0.91 3.02 -7.03
C TYR A 50 0.53 3.52 -7.07
N CYS A 51 1.05 3.75 -8.27
CA CYS A 51 2.44 4.11 -8.47
C CYS A 51 2.69 5.60 -8.69
N GLY A 52 1.64 6.39 -8.89
CA GLY A 52 1.72 7.82 -9.18
C GLY A 52 2.01 8.68 -7.95
N ALA A 53 1.53 9.92 -7.99
CA ALA A 53 1.75 10.88 -6.90
C ALA A 53 1.26 10.30 -5.55
N GLY A 54 2.09 10.45 -4.51
CA GLY A 54 1.79 9.93 -3.18
C GLY A 54 2.05 8.44 -2.97
N CYS A 55 2.58 7.73 -3.97
CA CYS A 55 3.06 6.36 -3.79
C CYS A 55 4.12 6.28 -2.68
N GLN A 56 3.99 5.27 -1.82
CA GLN A 56 4.78 5.08 -0.60
C GLN A 56 5.97 4.14 -0.79
N SER A 57 5.88 3.14 -1.67
CA SER A 57 6.96 2.18 -1.96
C SER A 57 6.79 1.55 -3.34
N ASN A 58 7.90 1.07 -3.94
CA ASN A 58 7.96 0.46 -5.28
C ASN A 58 7.42 1.32 -6.44
N CYS A 59 7.34 2.64 -6.27
CA CYS A 59 6.69 3.59 -7.19
C CYS A 59 7.30 3.66 -8.60
N ARG A 60 8.57 3.28 -8.73
CA ARG A 60 9.30 3.37 -10.00
C ARG A 60 8.88 2.31 -11.04
N ARG A 61 8.04 1.33 -10.68
CA ARG A 61 7.45 0.37 -11.64
C ARG A 61 6.51 1.02 -12.65
N TYR A 62 6.01 2.22 -12.38
CA TYR A 62 5.18 2.95 -13.33
C TYR A 62 5.95 3.39 -14.58
N ALA A 63 7.25 3.66 -14.43
CA ALA A 63 8.07 4.17 -15.52
C ALA A 63 8.27 3.13 -16.64
N THR A 64 7.97 1.85 -16.38
CA THR A 64 8.19 0.75 -17.33
C THR A 64 6.92 0.26 -18.03
N ASP A 65 5.74 0.79 -17.70
CA ASP A 65 4.45 0.32 -18.26
C ASP A 65 3.89 1.23 -19.37
N THR A 66 4.74 2.07 -19.98
CA THR A 66 4.40 2.77 -21.24
C THR A 66 5.11 2.20 -22.46
N THR A 67 5.71 1.02 -22.35
CA THR A 67 6.17 0.27 -23.52
C THR A 67 5.66 -1.16 -23.42
N ASP A 68 4.47 -1.39 -23.98
CA ASP A 68 4.31 -2.58 -24.81
C ASP A 68 5.51 -2.60 -25.76
N GLU A 69 6.29 -3.68 -25.68
CA GLU A 69 7.53 -3.91 -26.44
C GLU A 69 8.71 -2.95 -26.16
N GLY A 70 9.49 -3.32 -25.14
CA GLY A 70 10.95 -3.25 -25.22
C GLY A 70 11.61 -1.98 -24.70
N GLU A 71 11.61 -1.75 -23.39
CA GLU A 71 12.54 -0.81 -22.78
C GLU A 71 13.68 -1.55 -22.08
N ASN A 72 14.87 -1.48 -22.68
CA ASN A 72 16.13 -1.89 -22.04
C ASN A 72 16.38 -0.98 -20.83
N VAL A 73 15.99 -1.45 -19.64
CA VAL A 73 16.40 -0.83 -18.39
C VAL A 73 17.90 -1.11 -18.23
N ASN A 74 18.73 -0.12 -18.58
CA ASN A 74 20.13 -0.14 -18.21
C ASN A 74 20.20 -0.33 -16.69
N ASN A 75 20.94 -1.37 -16.29
CA ASN A 75 21.18 -1.73 -14.91
C ASN A 75 22.08 -0.67 -14.26
N ASP A 76 21.54 0.51 -13.99
CA ASP A 76 22.15 1.45 -13.08
C ASP A 76 21.79 1.01 -11.66
N GLU A 77 22.66 0.13 -11.18
CA GLU A 77 22.87 -0.26 -9.80
C GLU A 77 22.68 0.93 -8.84
N HIS A 78 21.54 1.01 -8.15
CA HIS A 78 21.49 1.87 -6.97
C HIS A 78 20.55 1.41 -5.85
N LYS A 79 21.19 0.60 -4.99
CA LYS A 79 21.08 0.52 -3.53
C LYS A 79 19.73 0.18 -2.92
N ASN A 80 19.62 -1.10 -2.57
CA ASN A 80 19.03 -1.55 -1.31
C ASN A 80 19.53 -0.64 -0.18
N ASN A 81 18.68 0.21 0.38
CA ASN A 81 19.01 0.90 1.63
C ASN A 81 17.74 1.08 2.47
N GLY A 82 17.67 0.25 3.51
CA GLY A 82 17.17 0.63 4.83
C GLY A 82 15.67 0.84 4.96
N GLY A 83 14.98 -0.21 5.41
CA GLY A 83 13.87 0.04 6.33
C GLY A 83 14.41 0.70 7.61
N PRO A 84 13.69 1.62 8.24
CA PRO A 84 13.90 1.91 9.63
C PRO A 84 13.09 0.94 10.50
N ASN A 85 13.75 0.53 11.58
CA ASN A 85 13.24 -0.17 12.76
C ASN A 85 11.85 0.31 13.24
#